data_AF-A0A8J3J8D5-F1
#
_entry.id   AF-A0A8J3J8D5-F1
#
_cell.length_a   1.000
_cell.length_b   1.000
_cell.length_c   1.000
_cell.angle_alpha   90.00
_cell.angle_beta   90.00
_cell.angle_gamma   90.00
#
_symmetry.space_group_name_H-M   'P 1'
#
loop_
_entity.id
_entity.type
_entity.pdbx_description
1 polymer ?
#
loop_
_entity_poly.entity_id
_entity_poly.type
_entity_poly.pdbx_seq_one_letter_code
_entity_poly.pdbx_strand_id
1 'polypeptide(L)'
;MVHTSTRTKPAATTVRHRRRFPVRPGQVAVWQLAVVATVLTDPTRWQGMVVGGAGLVAVGLTALPWRGRWLYQWAGTAIAFRARRTPPAPAGDPLDAVLPGLRVHTVADRAGNRTGVAGDGRWWSAVLRVGHGTDPLALLDPLRKTYDRADLPPAAVQLVTWTVPVPDSDPVRTTWLAVRFSPTACPAAVEARGGGVQGALSATANCALGLARDLAEAGIDATVLDAPDLRDDLTVALGATPDTPARVVERWRHQEIGTGRQSTYRPSTRVSPRELLTAATPGTAAFTTTSLTLTRPDTSTTPDLRLLLRIATPPAQTRLTPDTPARALHLPLYRLDGTHAPATTTTLPLALP
;
A
#
# COMPACT_ATOMS: atom_id res chain seq x y z
N MET A 1 41.70 -11.87 -34.10
CA MET A 1 40.86 -10.77 -33.60
C MET A 1 39.45 -11.32 -33.41
N VAL A 2 39.15 -11.90 -32.25
CA VAL A 2 37.83 -12.44 -31.92
C VAL A 2 37.47 -11.84 -30.56
N HIS A 3 36.62 -10.81 -30.59
CA HIS A 3 36.10 -10.17 -29.39
C HIS A 3 34.96 -11.03 -28.84
N THR A 4 35.27 -11.81 -27.81
CA THR A 4 34.29 -12.58 -27.04
C THR A 4 33.49 -11.59 -26.19
N SER A 5 32.31 -11.21 -26.68
CA SER A 5 31.35 -10.37 -25.96
C SER A 5 30.85 -11.12 -24.71
N THR A 6 31.35 -10.72 -23.53
CA THR A 6 30.85 -11.16 -22.24
C THR A 6 29.46 -10.57 -22.03
N ARG A 7 28.43 -11.34 -22.39
CA ARG A 7 27.02 -11.05 -22.11
C ARG A 7 26.81 -11.09 -20.60
N THR A 8 26.86 -9.94 -19.95
CA THR A 8 26.52 -9.76 -18.53
C THR A 8 25.07 -10.19 -18.31
N LYS A 9 24.89 -11.30 -17.61
CA LYS A 9 23.60 -11.83 -17.18
C LYS A 9 22.94 -10.77 -16.29
N PRO A 10 21.70 -10.29 -16.57
CA PRO A 10 21.07 -9.31 -15.71
C PRO A 10 20.95 -9.89 -14.31
N ALA A 11 21.50 -9.17 -13.33
CA ALA A 11 21.40 -9.55 -11.93
C ALA A 11 19.92 -9.66 -11.57
N ALA A 12 19.46 -10.88 -11.29
CA ALA A 12 18.13 -11.12 -10.78
C ALA A 12 17.99 -10.31 -9.49
N THR A 13 17.35 -9.15 -9.57
CA THR A 13 17.18 -8.27 -8.43
C THR A 13 16.21 -8.96 -7.49
N THR A 14 16.74 -9.55 -6.43
CA THR A 14 15.94 -10.20 -5.41
C THR A 14 15.08 -9.16 -4.73
N VAL A 15 13.81 -9.11 -5.13
CA VAL A 15 12.80 -8.29 -4.46
C VAL A 15 12.52 -8.94 -3.11
N ARG A 16 12.86 -8.22 -2.04
CA ARG A 16 12.52 -8.68 -0.70
C ARG A 16 11.05 -8.38 -0.50
N HIS A 17 10.19 -9.38 -0.76
CA HIS A 17 8.89 -9.40 -0.09
C HIS A 17 9.18 -9.17 1.38
N ARG A 18 8.56 -8.15 1.99
CA ARG A 18 8.73 -7.79 3.40
C ARG A 18 8.60 -9.05 4.26
N ARG A 19 9.73 -9.74 4.49
CA ARG A 19 9.73 -11.05 5.15
C ARG A 19 9.32 -10.78 6.58
N ARG A 20 8.37 -11.60 7.00
CA ARG A 20 7.61 -11.51 8.24
C ARG A 20 8.52 -11.12 9.40
N PHE A 21 8.06 -10.12 10.15
CA PHE A 21 8.27 -9.94 11.58
C PHE A 21 9.42 -10.79 12.13
N PRO A 22 10.69 -10.37 11.89
CA PRO A 22 11.82 -11.08 12.44
C PRO A 22 11.60 -11.20 13.94
N VAL A 23 11.96 -12.35 14.51
CA VAL A 23 12.00 -12.49 15.96
C VAL A 23 12.81 -11.31 16.46
N ARG A 24 12.13 -10.34 17.10
CA ARG A 24 12.81 -9.13 17.55
C ARG A 24 13.77 -9.54 18.67
N PRO A 25 14.91 -8.85 18.85
CA PRO A 25 15.78 -9.08 19.99
C PRO A 25 15.01 -9.10 21.32
N GLY A 26 13.97 -8.26 21.45
CA GLY A 26 13.07 -8.25 22.60
C GLY A 26 12.25 -9.55 22.82
N GLN A 27 11.90 -10.30 21.76
CA GLN A 27 11.25 -11.61 21.92
C GLN A 27 12.23 -12.64 22.49
N VAL A 28 13.47 -12.62 22.01
CA VAL A 28 14.53 -13.49 22.55
C VAL A 28 14.81 -13.15 24.01
N ALA A 29 14.87 -11.85 24.35
CA ALA A 29 15.04 -11.40 25.73
C ALA A 29 13.88 -11.85 26.64
N VAL A 30 12.63 -11.77 26.17
CA VAL A 30 11.46 -12.28 26.92
C VAL A 30 11.57 -13.79 27.14
N TRP A 31 12.01 -14.56 26.14
CA TRP A 31 12.21 -16.01 26.30
C TRP A 31 13.33 -16.33 27.28
N GLN A 32 14.45 -15.61 27.21
CA GLN A 32 15.57 -15.76 28.14
C GLN A 32 15.15 -15.43 29.58
N LEU A 33 14.43 -14.33 29.79
CA LEU A 33 13.92 -13.95 31.11
C LEU A 33 12.90 -14.96 31.65
N ALA A 34 12.02 -15.50 30.80
CA ALA A 34 11.08 -16.53 31.20
C ALA A 34 11.78 -17.83 31.64
N VAL A 35 12.82 -18.25 30.91
CA VAL A 35 13.65 -19.41 31.27
C VAL A 35 14.39 -19.16 32.58
N VAL A 36 15.07 -18.01 32.72
CA VAL A 36 15.80 -17.65 33.95
C VAL A 36 14.86 -17.61 35.15
N ALA A 37 13.70 -16.95 35.02
CA ALA A 37 12.72 -16.88 36.10
C ALA A 37 12.20 -18.26 36.52
N THR A 38 11.99 -19.17 35.55
CA THR A 38 11.52 -20.54 35.84
C THR A 38 12.60 -21.36 36.54
N VAL A 39 13.87 -21.24 36.14
CA VAL A 39 15.00 -21.96 36.75
C VAL A 39 15.28 -21.46 38.17
N LEU A 40 15.10 -20.16 38.44
CA LEU A 40 15.33 -19.56 39.76
C LEU A 40 14.22 -19.87 40.78
N THR A 41 13.08 -20.42 40.34
CA THR A 41 11.97 -20.75 41.22
C THR A 41 11.83 -22.25 41.43
N ASP A 42 11.63 -22.66 42.68
CA ASP A 42 11.33 -24.05 43.03
C ASP A 42 9.90 -24.43 42.54
N PRO A 43 9.77 -25.40 41.62
CA PRO A 43 8.49 -25.76 41.02
C PRO A 43 7.53 -26.45 42.01
N THR A 44 8.00 -26.88 43.17
CA THR A 44 7.16 -27.51 44.21
C THR A 44 6.38 -26.49 45.03
N ARG A 45 6.75 -25.21 44.96
CA ARG A 45 6.04 -24.11 45.63
C ARG A 45 5.05 -23.47 44.67
N TRP A 46 3.90 -23.02 45.21
CA TRP A 46 2.88 -22.33 44.41
C TRP A 46 3.43 -21.10 43.67
N GLN A 47 4.42 -20.41 44.23
CA GLN A 47 5.13 -19.29 43.60
C GLN A 47 5.85 -19.72 42.31
N GLY A 48 6.55 -20.87 42.33
CA GLY A 48 7.22 -21.42 41.14
C GLY A 48 6.23 -21.90 40.08
N MET A 49 5.09 -22.45 40.50
CA MET A 49 4.00 -22.80 39.57
C MET A 49 3.43 -21.55 38.87
N VAL A 50 3.24 -20.44 39.59
CA VAL A 50 2.76 -19.18 39.02
C VAL A 50 3.78 -18.58 38.05
N VAL A 51 5.07 -18.55 38.41
CA VAL A 51 6.14 -18.01 37.56
C VAL A 51 6.32 -18.86 36.31
N GLY A 52 6.35 -20.20 36.44
CA GLY A 52 6.42 -21.11 35.29
C GLY A 52 5.20 -20.98 34.37
N GLY A 53 4.00 -20.87 34.94
CA GLY A 53 2.77 -20.62 34.19
C GLY A 53 2.79 -19.28 33.42
N ALA A 54 3.23 -18.20 34.07
CA ALA A 54 3.38 -16.90 33.44
C ALA A 54 4.44 -16.92 32.32
N GLY A 55 5.56 -17.63 32.52
CA GLY A 55 6.58 -17.84 31.51
C GLY A 55 6.06 -18.57 30.27
N LEU A 56 5.30 -19.66 30.48
CA LEU A 56 4.64 -20.41 29.40
C LEU A 56 3.66 -19.55 28.60
N VAL A 57 2.86 -18.73 29.28
CA VAL A 57 1.94 -17.78 28.63
C VAL A 57 2.70 -16.72 27.83
N ALA A 58 3.77 -16.15 28.39
CA ALA A 58 4.60 -15.16 27.70
C ALA A 58 5.26 -15.75 26.45
N VAL A 59 5.80 -16.97 26.53
CA VAL A 59 6.35 -17.70 25.38
C VAL A 59 5.25 -17.99 24.38
N GLY A 60 4.08 -18.49 24.80
CA GLY A 60 2.94 -18.73 23.90
C GLY A 60 2.50 -17.47 23.15
N LEU A 61 2.37 -16.33 23.83
CA LEU A 61 2.01 -15.04 23.23
C LEU A 61 3.06 -14.49 22.26
N THR A 62 4.31 -14.92 22.39
CA THR A 62 5.42 -14.42 21.57
C THR A 62 5.91 -15.43 20.53
N ALA A 63 5.49 -16.70 20.61
CA ALA A 63 5.91 -17.80 19.75
C ALA A 63 4.77 -18.43 18.91
N LEU A 64 3.50 -18.11 19.16
CA LEU A 64 2.39 -18.59 18.34
C LEU A 64 1.97 -17.55 17.28
N PRO A 65 2.21 -17.81 15.99
CA PRO A 65 1.69 -16.97 14.92
C PRO A 65 0.20 -17.24 14.72
N TRP A 66 -0.65 -16.22 14.87
CA TRP A 66 -2.09 -16.29 14.59
C TRP A 66 -2.44 -15.36 13.42
N ARG A 67 -3.03 -15.92 12.34
CA ARG A 67 -3.42 -15.18 11.12
C ARG A 67 -2.29 -14.33 10.51
N GLY A 68 -1.05 -14.82 10.56
CA GLY A 68 0.10 -14.16 9.95
C GLY A 68 0.75 -13.04 10.78
N ARG A 69 0.36 -12.86 12.06
CA ARG A 69 0.99 -11.98 13.05
C ARG A 69 1.21 -12.73 14.37
N TRP A 70 2.18 -12.32 15.18
CA TRP A 70 2.37 -12.87 16.54
C TRP A 70 1.34 -12.26 17.51
N LEU A 71 0.95 -12.95 18.59
CA LEU A 71 -0.12 -12.46 19.50
C LEU A 71 0.21 -11.11 20.15
N TYR A 72 1.46 -10.84 20.52
CA TYR A 72 1.86 -9.51 21.02
C TYR A 72 1.64 -8.39 19.98
N GLN A 73 1.75 -8.69 18.68
CA GLN A 73 1.48 -7.72 17.61
C GLN A 73 -0.01 -7.48 17.44
N TRP A 74 -0.83 -8.49 17.72
CA TRP A 74 -2.28 -8.33 17.82
C TRP A 74 -2.66 -7.40 18.98
N ALA A 75 -2.01 -7.54 20.14
CA ALA A 75 -2.21 -6.61 21.25
C ALA A 75 -1.83 -5.17 20.86
N GLY A 76 -0.65 -4.97 20.25
CA GLY A 76 -0.25 -3.65 19.74
C GLY A 76 -1.21 -3.09 18.69
N THR A 77 -1.72 -3.94 17.80
CA THR A 77 -2.74 -3.55 16.80
C THR A 77 -4.06 -3.15 17.47
N ALA A 78 -4.48 -3.88 18.50
CA ALA A 78 -5.70 -3.59 19.25
C ALA A 78 -5.59 -2.28 20.03
N ILE A 79 -4.45 -2.04 20.70
CA ILE A 79 -4.17 -0.79 21.39
C ILE A 79 -4.14 0.37 20.40
N ALA A 80 -3.39 0.23 19.31
CA ALA A 80 -3.34 1.25 18.26
C ALA A 80 -4.73 1.54 17.72
N PHE A 81 -5.51 0.51 17.33
CA PHE A 81 -6.88 0.68 16.86
C PHE A 81 -7.77 1.42 17.86
N ARG A 82 -7.73 1.06 19.15
CA ARG A 82 -8.50 1.75 20.19
C ARG A 82 -8.06 3.20 20.36
N ALA A 83 -6.76 3.48 20.29
CA ALA A 83 -6.21 4.82 20.44
C ALA A 83 -6.60 5.78 19.29
N ARG A 84 -6.67 5.28 18.05
CA ARG A 84 -7.12 6.08 16.87
C ARG A 84 -8.62 6.01 16.62
N ARG A 85 -9.38 5.23 17.38
CA ARG A 85 -10.83 5.15 17.22
C ARG A 85 -11.46 6.44 17.70
N THR A 86 -11.77 7.30 16.75
CA THR A 86 -12.60 8.49 16.98
C THR A 86 -14.09 8.16 16.81
N PRO A 87 -14.97 8.92 17.47
CA PRO A 87 -16.39 8.90 17.16
C PRO A 87 -16.59 9.16 15.66
N PRO A 88 -17.57 8.52 15.02
CA PRO A 88 -17.82 8.76 13.61
C PRO A 88 -18.16 10.23 13.37
N ALA A 89 -17.42 10.89 12.50
CA ALA A 89 -17.74 12.23 12.02
C ALA A 89 -19.05 12.21 11.19
N PRO A 90 -19.74 13.35 11.05
CA PRO A 90 -20.81 13.49 10.07
C PRO A 90 -20.27 13.25 8.65
N ALA A 91 -21.18 13.02 7.70
CA ALA A 91 -20.79 12.89 6.29
C ALA A 91 -20.17 14.22 5.80
N GLY A 92 -19.06 14.11 5.10
CA GLY A 92 -18.32 15.24 4.53
C GLY A 92 -17.45 14.73 3.39
N ASP A 93 -16.38 15.43 3.06
CA ASP A 93 -15.47 14.97 2.02
C ASP A 93 -14.77 13.65 2.43
N PRO A 94 -14.97 12.55 1.69
CA PRO A 94 -14.38 11.26 2.03
C PRO A 94 -12.85 11.25 1.93
N LEU A 95 -12.26 12.03 1.03
CA LEU A 95 -10.80 12.14 0.92
C LEU A 95 -10.22 12.86 2.13
N ASP A 96 -10.82 13.97 2.56
CA ASP A 96 -10.33 14.70 3.73
C ASP A 96 -10.46 13.87 5.02
N ALA A 97 -11.49 13.01 5.10
CA ALA A 97 -11.66 12.08 6.22
C ALA A 97 -10.60 10.96 6.26
N VAL A 98 -10.07 10.53 5.10
CA VAL A 98 -9.11 9.42 4.99
C VAL A 98 -7.66 9.91 4.92
N LEU A 99 -7.43 11.07 4.31
CA LEU A 99 -6.13 11.73 4.14
C LEU A 99 -6.23 13.18 4.64
N PRO A 100 -6.35 13.38 5.96
CA PRO A 100 -6.47 14.72 6.52
C PRO A 100 -5.21 15.53 6.20
N GLY A 101 -5.40 16.71 5.61
CA GLY A 101 -4.30 17.61 5.23
C GLY A 101 -3.70 17.35 3.85
N LEU A 102 -4.27 16.44 3.05
CA LEU A 102 -3.90 16.29 1.65
C LEU A 102 -4.16 17.58 0.88
N ARG A 103 -3.12 18.12 0.24
CA ARG A 103 -3.24 19.26 -0.67
C ARG A 103 -2.86 18.82 -2.07
N VAL A 104 -3.60 19.29 -3.06
CA VAL A 104 -3.33 19.04 -4.47
C VAL A 104 -2.90 20.35 -5.11
N HIS A 105 -1.70 20.37 -5.66
CA HIS A 105 -1.07 21.53 -6.29
C HIS A 105 -1.02 21.34 -7.80
N THR A 106 -1.18 22.42 -8.54
CA THR A 106 -0.99 22.42 -10.00
C THR A 106 0.41 22.88 -10.33
N VAL A 107 1.16 22.05 -11.05
CA VAL A 107 2.46 22.38 -11.63
C VAL A 107 2.28 22.52 -13.13
N ALA A 108 2.48 23.72 -13.65
CA ALA A 108 2.47 23.97 -15.09
C ALA A 108 3.88 23.76 -15.67
N ASP A 109 3.98 23.07 -16.81
CA ASP A 109 5.22 23.01 -17.58
C ASP A 109 5.32 24.17 -18.60
N ARG A 110 6.45 24.26 -19.30
CA ARG A 110 6.67 25.29 -20.33
C ARG A 110 5.78 25.13 -21.57
N ALA A 111 5.21 23.94 -21.78
CA ALA A 111 4.30 23.63 -22.88
C ALA A 111 2.82 23.89 -22.50
N GLY A 112 2.54 24.28 -21.25
CA GLY A 112 1.19 24.53 -20.75
C GLY A 112 0.50 23.29 -20.18
N ASN A 113 1.16 22.13 -20.13
CA ASN A 113 0.59 20.95 -19.48
C ASN A 113 0.52 21.18 -17.97
N ARG A 114 -0.60 20.77 -17.37
CA ARG A 114 -0.86 20.92 -15.93
C ARG A 114 -0.74 19.55 -15.27
N THR A 115 0.21 19.41 -14.36
CA THR A 115 0.38 18.20 -13.55
C THR A 115 -0.15 18.45 -12.13
N GLY A 116 -1.05 17.59 -11.67
CA GLY A 116 -1.49 17.52 -10.29
C GLY A 116 -0.45 16.85 -9.41
N VAL A 117 -0.05 17.50 -8.33
CA VAL A 117 0.86 16.95 -7.33
C VAL A 117 0.20 17.00 -5.97
N ALA A 118 -0.06 15.84 -5.39
CA ALA A 118 -0.64 15.68 -4.08
C ALA A 118 0.46 15.60 -3.00
N GLY A 119 0.25 16.21 -1.84
CA GLY A 119 1.20 16.12 -0.72
C GLY A 119 0.71 16.81 0.55
N ASP A 120 1.49 16.65 1.61
CA ASP A 120 1.27 17.26 2.94
C ASP A 120 2.44 18.18 3.38
N GLY A 121 3.36 18.46 2.45
CA GLY A 121 4.60 19.21 2.72
C GLY A 121 5.80 18.34 3.09
N ARG A 122 5.61 17.09 3.51
CA ARG A 122 6.70 16.13 3.80
C ARG A 122 6.96 15.18 2.65
N TRP A 123 5.91 14.81 1.93
CA TRP A 123 6.00 13.98 0.72
C TRP A 123 5.16 14.60 -0.38
N TRP A 124 5.50 14.23 -1.62
CA TRP A 124 4.82 14.68 -2.82
C TRP A 124 4.61 13.48 -3.74
N SER A 125 3.42 13.35 -4.33
CA SER A 125 3.09 12.29 -5.28
C SER A 125 2.40 12.86 -6.50
N ALA A 126 2.76 12.35 -7.66
CA ALA A 126 2.06 12.58 -8.92
C ALA A 126 1.55 11.24 -9.46
N VAL A 127 0.45 11.29 -10.21
CA VAL A 127 -0.30 10.10 -10.63
C VAL A 127 -0.55 10.15 -12.12
N LEU A 128 -0.46 9.00 -12.76
CA LEU A 128 -0.80 8.77 -14.14
C LEU A 128 -1.99 7.82 -14.20
N ARG A 129 -2.96 8.11 -15.06
CA ARG A 129 -4.01 7.17 -15.45
C ARG A 129 -3.57 6.47 -16.73
N VAL A 130 -3.56 5.14 -16.70
CA VAL A 130 -3.19 4.31 -17.85
C VAL A 130 -4.42 4.07 -18.71
N GLY A 131 -4.23 4.04 -20.03
CA GLY A 131 -5.27 3.73 -21.01
C GLY A 131 -5.95 2.38 -20.75
N HIS A 132 -7.22 2.28 -21.10
CA HIS A 132 -8.04 1.09 -20.90
C HIS A 132 -7.48 -0.14 -21.63
N GLY A 133 -7.77 -1.33 -21.11
CA GLY A 133 -7.35 -2.60 -21.73
C GLY A 133 -5.88 -2.97 -21.55
N THR A 134 -5.06 -2.09 -20.96
CA THR A 134 -3.64 -2.37 -20.70
C THR A 134 -3.47 -3.48 -19.66
N ASP A 135 -2.67 -4.51 -19.98
CA ASP A 135 -2.28 -5.56 -19.03
C ASP A 135 -1.43 -4.96 -17.90
N PRO A 136 -1.83 -5.08 -16.61
CA PRO A 136 -1.04 -4.61 -15.49
C PRO A 136 0.38 -5.17 -15.44
N LEU A 137 0.64 -6.36 -16.01
CA LEU A 137 1.97 -6.93 -16.04
C LEU A 137 2.93 -6.17 -16.97
N ALA A 138 2.42 -5.58 -18.06
CA ALA A 138 3.22 -4.76 -18.98
C ALA A 138 3.73 -3.47 -18.33
N LEU A 139 3.07 -3.03 -17.25
CA LEU A 139 3.45 -1.82 -16.50
C LEU A 139 4.59 -2.05 -15.51
N LEU A 140 4.93 -3.30 -15.20
CA LEU A 140 5.95 -3.62 -14.20
C LEU A 140 7.35 -3.15 -14.62
N ASP A 141 7.71 -3.31 -15.90
CA ASP A 141 9.04 -2.94 -16.39
C ASP A 141 9.23 -1.40 -16.45
N PRO A 142 8.31 -0.59 -17.02
CA PRO A 142 8.40 0.86 -16.95
C PRO A 142 8.41 1.40 -15.52
N LEU A 143 7.62 0.81 -14.64
CA LEU A 143 7.57 1.18 -13.23
C LEU A 143 8.90 0.88 -12.52
N ARG A 144 9.50 -0.27 -12.82
CA ARG A 144 10.82 -0.65 -12.30
C ARG A 144 11.92 0.26 -12.84
N LYS A 145 11.92 0.55 -14.15
CA LYS A 145 12.84 1.51 -14.80
C LYS A 145 12.79 2.87 -14.10
N THR A 146 11.58 3.38 -13.83
CA THR A 146 11.39 4.66 -13.12
C THR A 146 11.91 4.59 -11.69
N TYR A 147 11.67 3.49 -10.97
CA TYR A 147 12.19 3.32 -9.61
C TYR A 147 13.73 3.34 -9.56
N ASP A 148 14.38 2.76 -10.57
CA ASP A 148 15.86 2.62 -10.64
C ASP A 148 16.57 3.87 -11.20
N ARG A 149 15.83 4.93 -11.59
CA ARG A 149 16.44 6.20 -12.05
C ARG A 149 17.35 6.82 -10.99
N ALA A 150 18.55 7.20 -11.41
CA ALA A 150 19.58 7.75 -10.53
C ALA A 150 19.57 9.29 -10.46
N ASP A 151 19.10 9.95 -11.52
CA ASP A 151 19.02 11.40 -11.64
C ASP A 151 17.90 12.00 -10.77
N LEU A 152 16.79 11.26 -10.67
CA LEU A 152 15.62 11.69 -9.90
C LEU A 152 14.95 10.48 -9.23
N PRO A 153 15.63 9.85 -8.24
CA PRO A 153 15.15 8.61 -7.64
C PRO A 153 13.86 8.87 -6.85
N PRO A 154 12.73 8.22 -7.21
CA PRO A 154 11.54 8.29 -6.39
C PRO A 154 11.76 7.57 -5.06
N ALA A 155 11.09 8.06 -4.01
CA ALA A 155 11.04 7.40 -2.71
C ALA A 155 10.16 6.14 -2.76
N ALA A 156 9.11 6.17 -3.59
CA ALA A 156 8.33 4.99 -3.91
C ALA A 156 7.67 5.12 -5.29
N VAL A 157 7.38 3.98 -5.90
CA VAL A 157 6.50 3.88 -7.06
C VAL A 157 5.41 2.86 -6.79
N GLN A 158 4.25 3.05 -7.39
CA GLN A 158 3.09 2.21 -7.13
C GLN A 158 2.29 1.96 -8.40
N LEU A 159 1.83 0.73 -8.57
CA LEU A 159 0.80 0.31 -9.52
C LEU A 159 -0.47 0.00 -8.73
N VAL A 160 -1.57 0.64 -9.10
CA VAL A 160 -2.89 0.39 -8.54
C VAL A 160 -3.85 0.02 -9.65
N THR A 161 -4.51 -1.12 -9.54
CA THR A 161 -5.58 -1.51 -10.45
C THR A 161 -6.88 -1.60 -9.66
N TRP A 162 -7.89 -0.85 -10.09
CA TRP A 162 -9.23 -0.88 -9.52
C TRP A 162 -10.20 -1.44 -10.54
N THR A 163 -11.01 -2.41 -10.13
CA THR A 163 -11.84 -3.17 -11.05
C THR A 163 -13.23 -3.37 -10.47
N VAL A 164 -14.24 -3.00 -11.25
CA VAL A 164 -15.65 -3.21 -10.94
C VAL A 164 -16.17 -4.37 -11.78
N PRO A 165 -16.76 -5.41 -11.16
CA PRO A 165 -17.41 -6.45 -11.92
C PRO A 165 -18.69 -5.90 -12.57
N VAL A 166 -18.91 -6.26 -13.83
CA VAL A 166 -20.16 -5.99 -14.54
C VAL A 166 -20.85 -7.32 -14.79
N PRO A 167 -22.14 -7.50 -14.43
CA PRO A 167 -22.88 -8.71 -14.75
C PRO A 167 -22.86 -8.96 -16.26
N ASP A 168 -22.60 -10.21 -16.65
CA ASP A 168 -22.65 -10.69 -18.04
C ASP A 168 -21.77 -9.90 -19.03
N SER A 169 -20.69 -9.26 -18.54
CA SER A 169 -19.75 -8.47 -19.36
C SER A 169 -18.36 -8.44 -18.73
N ASP A 170 -17.38 -8.00 -19.52
CA ASP A 170 -16.02 -7.80 -19.01
C ASP A 170 -15.98 -6.73 -17.92
N PRO A 171 -15.19 -6.95 -16.86
CA PRO A 171 -15.10 -6.01 -15.76
C PRO A 171 -14.44 -4.69 -16.20
N VAL A 172 -14.98 -3.57 -15.73
CA VAL A 172 -14.40 -2.25 -15.99
C VAL A 172 -13.18 -2.08 -15.10
N ARG A 173 -12.04 -1.77 -15.72
CA ARG A 173 -10.75 -1.61 -15.04
C ARG A 173 -10.19 -0.21 -15.27
N THR A 174 -9.80 0.43 -14.16
CA THR A 174 -9.01 1.65 -14.15
C THR A 174 -7.66 1.34 -13.50
N THR A 175 -6.58 1.78 -14.14
CA THR A 175 -5.21 1.52 -13.65
C THR A 175 -4.48 2.84 -13.47
N TRP A 176 -3.84 3.00 -12.33
CA TRP A 176 -3.02 4.15 -11.99
C TRP A 176 -1.59 3.75 -11.70
N LEU A 177 -0.68 4.63 -12.06
CA LEU A 177 0.72 4.60 -11.63
C LEU A 177 0.98 5.84 -10.80
N ALA A 178 1.60 5.68 -9.63
CA ALA A 178 1.98 6.79 -8.78
C ALA A 178 3.48 6.80 -8.55
N VAL A 179 4.06 8.00 -8.58
CA VAL A 179 5.45 8.26 -8.20
C VAL A 179 5.45 9.18 -7.00
N ARG A 180 6.06 8.72 -5.89
CA ARG A 180 6.23 9.52 -4.67
C ARG A 180 7.67 9.95 -4.54
N PHE A 181 7.86 11.25 -4.38
CA PHE A 181 9.14 11.88 -4.11
C PHE A 181 9.23 12.31 -2.64
N SER A 182 10.45 12.26 -2.08
CA SER A 182 10.76 12.78 -0.75
C SER A 182 11.87 13.82 -0.88
N PRO A 183 11.61 15.11 -0.56
CA PRO A 183 12.61 16.17 -0.68
C PRO A 183 13.89 15.87 0.11
N THR A 184 13.75 15.23 1.26
CA THR A 184 14.86 14.81 2.14
C THR A 184 15.77 13.76 1.53
N ALA A 185 15.28 12.95 0.60
CA ALA A 185 16.05 11.88 -0.03
C ALA A 185 16.91 12.38 -1.21
N CYS A 186 16.57 13.53 -1.80
CA CYS A 186 17.29 14.08 -2.94
C CYS A 186 17.29 15.62 -2.92
N PRO A 187 17.98 16.25 -1.95
CA PRO A 187 17.98 17.71 -1.80
C PRO A 187 18.58 18.43 -3.02
N ALA A 188 19.63 17.88 -3.63
CA ALA A 188 20.27 18.47 -4.81
C ALA A 188 19.30 18.60 -6.01
N ALA A 189 18.42 17.62 -6.20
CA ALA A 189 17.40 17.67 -7.26
C ALA A 189 16.33 18.72 -6.99
N VAL A 190 16.01 18.99 -5.72
CA VAL A 190 15.09 20.05 -5.31
C VAL A 190 15.73 21.42 -5.55
N GLU A 191 16.99 21.61 -5.14
CA GLU A 191 17.72 22.86 -5.34
C GLU A 191 17.88 23.21 -6.81
N ALA A 192 18.24 22.24 -7.66
CA ALA A 192 18.35 22.44 -9.11
C ALA A 192 17.03 22.89 -9.77
N ARG A 193 15.90 22.77 -9.06
CA ARG A 193 14.55 23.11 -9.53
C ARG A 193 13.95 24.32 -8.80
N GLY A 194 14.80 25.17 -8.22
CA GLY A 194 14.40 26.41 -7.55
C GLY A 194 14.22 26.29 -6.04
N GLY A 195 14.55 25.13 -5.45
CA GLY A 195 14.59 24.93 -4.01
C GLY A 195 13.21 24.85 -3.34
N GLY A 196 13.22 24.54 -2.05
CA GLY A 196 12.02 24.52 -1.20
C GLY A 196 10.86 23.67 -1.72
N VAL A 197 9.64 24.15 -1.49
CA VAL A 197 8.41 23.45 -1.91
C VAL A 197 8.27 23.42 -3.44
N GLN A 198 8.59 24.51 -4.13
CA GLN A 198 8.41 24.59 -5.58
C GLN A 198 9.36 23.64 -6.33
N GLY A 199 10.60 23.51 -5.87
CA GLY A 199 11.55 22.53 -6.40
C GLY A 199 11.10 21.10 -6.17
N ALA A 200 10.47 20.81 -5.03
CA ALA A 200 9.93 19.48 -4.73
C ALA A 200 8.69 19.14 -5.58
N LEU A 201 7.77 20.09 -5.77
CA LEU A 201 6.64 19.96 -6.69
C LEU A 201 7.12 19.72 -8.13
N SER A 202 8.07 20.53 -8.58
CA SER A 202 8.68 20.43 -9.91
C SER A 202 9.44 19.11 -10.10
N ALA A 203 10.15 18.62 -9.08
CA ALA A 203 10.81 17.32 -9.11
C ALA A 203 9.78 16.18 -9.28
N THR A 204 8.71 16.21 -8.50
CA THR A 204 7.67 15.18 -8.54
C THR A 204 6.97 15.13 -9.89
N ALA A 205 6.59 16.30 -10.44
CA ALA A 205 5.99 16.41 -11.76
C ALA A 205 6.92 15.90 -12.87
N ASN A 206 8.21 16.26 -12.84
CA ASN A 206 9.19 15.77 -13.81
C ASN A 206 9.37 14.24 -13.75
N CYS A 207 9.32 13.64 -12.55
CA CYS A 207 9.38 12.19 -12.40
C CYS A 207 8.17 11.51 -13.08
N ALA A 208 6.97 12.06 -12.90
CA ALA A 208 5.76 11.55 -13.53
C ALA A 208 5.79 11.71 -15.06
N LEU A 209 6.18 12.87 -15.56
CA LEU A 209 6.35 13.12 -17.00
C LEU A 209 7.40 12.19 -17.61
N GLY A 210 8.49 11.91 -16.89
CA GLY A 210 9.48 10.93 -17.32
C GLY A 210 8.91 9.51 -17.39
N LEU A 211 8.06 9.10 -16.45
CA LEU A 211 7.37 7.80 -16.52
C LEU A 211 6.37 7.76 -17.68
N ALA A 212 5.63 8.85 -17.94
CA ALA A 212 4.74 8.95 -19.09
C ALA A 212 5.50 8.77 -20.42
N ARG A 213 6.70 9.36 -20.55
CA ARG A 213 7.57 9.15 -21.72
C ARG A 213 8.02 7.70 -21.85
N ASP A 214 8.45 7.07 -20.76
CA ASP A 214 8.85 5.64 -20.78
C ASP A 214 7.68 4.73 -21.21
N LEU A 215 6.44 5.06 -20.81
CA LEU A 215 5.24 4.33 -21.21
C LEU A 215 4.93 4.55 -22.70
N ALA A 216 5.01 5.79 -23.18
CA ALA A 216 4.80 6.11 -24.59
C ALA A 216 5.84 5.42 -25.50
N GLU A 217 7.11 5.37 -25.09
CA GLU A 217 8.16 4.60 -25.77
C GLU A 217 7.84 3.10 -25.83
N ALA A 218 7.14 2.57 -24.83
CA ALA A 218 6.66 1.19 -24.79
C ALA A 218 5.31 1.00 -25.53
N GLY A 219 4.76 2.03 -26.16
CA GLY A 219 3.47 1.99 -26.85
C GLY A 219 2.26 1.94 -25.92
N ILE A 220 2.43 2.31 -24.64
CA ILE A 220 1.37 2.32 -23.64
C ILE A 220 0.85 3.74 -23.46
N ASP A 221 -0.44 3.92 -23.71
CA ASP A 221 -1.11 5.21 -23.48
C ASP A 221 -1.26 5.49 -21.97
N ALA A 222 -0.84 6.67 -21.53
CA ALA A 222 -0.93 7.10 -20.15
C ALA A 222 -0.93 8.63 -20.03
N THR A 223 -1.84 9.15 -19.22
CA THR A 223 -2.01 10.59 -18.99
C THR A 223 -1.63 10.94 -17.56
N VAL A 224 -0.74 11.91 -17.39
CA VAL A 224 -0.45 12.50 -16.07
C VAL A 224 -1.67 13.31 -15.64
N LEU A 225 -2.23 12.99 -14.48
CA LEU A 225 -3.44 13.65 -13.99
C LEU A 225 -3.15 15.11 -13.62
N ASP A 226 -4.07 16.01 -13.95
CA ASP A 226 -4.06 17.38 -13.44
C ASP A 226 -4.67 17.43 -12.02
N ALA A 227 -4.73 18.62 -11.41
CA ALA A 227 -5.19 18.76 -10.03
C ALA A 227 -6.64 18.28 -9.77
N PRO A 228 -7.67 18.72 -10.55
CA PRO A 228 -9.03 18.22 -10.38
C PRO A 228 -9.14 16.72 -10.70
N ASP A 229 -8.57 16.26 -11.83
CA ASP A 229 -8.66 14.84 -12.20
C ASP A 229 -8.01 13.93 -11.15
N LEU A 230 -6.91 14.39 -10.52
CA LEU A 230 -6.26 13.69 -9.43
C LEU A 230 -7.19 13.55 -8.21
N ARG A 231 -7.94 14.60 -7.84
CA ARG A 231 -8.87 14.52 -6.70
C ARG A 231 -10.04 13.57 -7.01
N ASP A 232 -10.58 13.63 -8.21
CA ASP A 232 -11.69 12.76 -8.63
C ASP A 232 -11.25 11.29 -8.66
N ASP A 233 -10.09 10.99 -9.25
CA ASP A 233 -9.57 9.64 -9.31
C ASP A 233 -9.20 9.07 -7.95
N LEU A 234 -8.66 9.89 -7.03
CA LEU A 234 -8.43 9.46 -5.66
C LEU A 234 -9.75 9.11 -4.97
N THR A 235 -10.82 9.86 -5.24
CA THR A 235 -12.16 9.61 -4.69
C THR A 235 -12.75 8.31 -5.25
N VAL A 236 -12.64 8.09 -6.57
CA VAL A 236 -13.04 6.84 -7.23
C VAL A 236 -12.22 5.66 -6.69
N ALA A 237 -10.90 5.81 -6.62
CA ALA A 237 -10.02 4.78 -6.07
C ALA A 237 -10.36 4.48 -4.61
N LEU A 238 -10.87 5.45 -3.82
CA LEU A 238 -11.33 5.22 -2.46
C LEU A 238 -12.62 4.38 -2.38
N GLY A 239 -13.35 4.25 -3.49
CA GLY A 239 -14.67 3.64 -3.54
C GLY A 239 -15.79 4.59 -3.14
N ALA A 240 -15.56 5.90 -3.30
CA ALA A 240 -16.54 6.96 -3.10
C ALA A 240 -16.88 7.62 -4.44
N THR A 241 -17.91 8.45 -4.45
CA THR A 241 -18.32 9.23 -5.62
C THR A 241 -17.80 10.66 -5.48
N PRO A 242 -17.15 11.24 -6.50
CA PRO A 242 -16.79 12.66 -6.52
C PRO A 242 -17.97 13.56 -6.15
N ASP A 243 -17.70 14.67 -5.47
CA ASP A 243 -18.67 15.67 -5.01
C ASP A 243 -19.80 15.15 -4.11
N THR A 244 -19.73 13.89 -3.66
CA THR A 244 -20.74 13.27 -2.81
C THR A 244 -20.22 13.12 -1.39
N PRO A 245 -20.82 13.77 -0.38
CA PRO A 245 -20.38 13.62 0.99
C PRO A 245 -20.61 12.19 1.47
N ALA A 246 -19.62 11.63 2.18
CA ALA A 246 -19.66 10.27 2.67
C ALA A 246 -19.15 10.19 4.10
N ARG A 247 -19.77 9.31 4.88
CA ARG A 247 -19.31 8.98 6.23
C ARG A 247 -18.20 7.95 6.13
N VAL A 248 -17.10 8.19 6.84
CA VAL A 248 -15.98 7.25 6.93
C VAL A 248 -15.87 6.71 8.35
N VAL A 249 -15.94 5.39 8.52
CA VAL A 249 -15.85 4.74 9.83
C VAL A 249 -14.97 3.52 9.77
N GLU A 250 -13.93 3.49 10.60
CA GLU A 250 -13.13 2.28 10.76
C GLU A 250 -13.76 1.33 11.79
N ARG A 251 -13.95 0.08 11.39
CA ARG A 251 -14.29 -1.04 12.28
C ARG A 251 -13.10 -1.99 12.38
N TRP A 252 -13.16 -2.91 13.35
CA TRP A 252 -12.09 -3.88 13.53
C TRP A 252 -11.87 -4.77 12.28
N ARG A 253 -12.94 -5.15 11.58
CA ARG A 253 -12.87 -6.12 10.45
C ARG A 253 -13.01 -5.48 9.06
N HIS A 254 -13.36 -4.21 8.98
CA HIS A 254 -13.62 -3.49 7.74
C HIS A 254 -13.60 -1.99 7.98
N GLN A 255 -13.58 -1.21 6.91
CA GLN A 255 -13.85 0.21 6.90
C GLN A 255 -15.15 0.47 6.13
N GLU A 256 -15.94 1.41 6.60
CA GLU A 256 -17.17 1.88 5.96
C GLU A 256 -16.85 3.21 5.29
N ILE A 257 -17.19 3.35 4.01
CA ILE A 257 -17.12 4.60 3.26
C ILE A 257 -18.46 4.78 2.58
N GLY A 258 -19.19 5.82 2.98
CA GLY A 258 -20.59 5.99 2.63
C GLY A 258 -21.41 4.81 3.16
N THR A 259 -22.08 4.10 2.26
CA THR A 259 -22.87 2.90 2.56
C THR A 259 -22.12 1.60 2.29
N GLY A 260 -20.94 1.66 1.66
CA GLY A 260 -20.14 0.50 1.29
C GLY A 260 -19.21 0.03 2.41
N ARG A 261 -19.00 -1.29 2.51
CA ARG A 261 -17.99 -1.90 3.37
C ARG A 261 -16.80 -2.34 2.53
N GLN A 262 -15.60 -2.03 2.98
CA GLN A 262 -14.37 -2.47 2.34
C GLN A 262 -13.36 -3.02 3.36
N SER A 263 -12.66 -4.07 2.99
CA SER A 263 -11.58 -4.64 3.80
C SER A 263 -10.33 -4.81 2.95
N THR A 264 -9.19 -4.54 3.58
CA THR A 264 -7.87 -4.74 2.98
C THR A 264 -7.27 -6.04 3.46
N TYR A 265 -6.65 -6.75 2.52
CA TYR A 265 -6.05 -8.05 2.66
C TYR A 265 -4.59 -7.97 2.23
N ARG A 266 -3.75 -8.71 2.95
CA ARG A 266 -2.38 -8.97 2.55
C ARG A 266 -2.32 -10.40 2.00
N PRO A 267 -1.82 -10.62 0.78
CA PRO A 267 -1.57 -11.96 0.30
C PRO A 267 -0.45 -12.64 1.09
N SER A 268 -0.51 -13.96 1.20
CA SER A 268 0.62 -14.75 1.67
C SER A 268 1.83 -14.55 0.77
N THR A 269 3.03 -14.75 1.31
CA THR A 269 4.29 -14.69 0.54
C THR A 269 4.39 -15.76 -0.55
N ARG A 270 3.44 -16.71 -0.59
CA ARG A 270 3.31 -17.70 -1.66
C ARG A 270 2.61 -17.16 -2.91
N VAL A 271 1.83 -16.09 -2.77
CA VAL A 271 1.16 -15.46 -3.90
C VAL A 271 2.15 -14.54 -4.59
N SER A 272 2.40 -14.80 -5.86
CA SER A 272 3.26 -13.95 -6.68
C SER A 272 2.58 -12.61 -6.99
N PRO A 273 3.36 -11.54 -7.26
CA PRO A 273 2.79 -10.29 -7.78
C PRO A 273 1.91 -10.52 -9.02
N ARG A 274 2.36 -11.40 -9.92
CA ARG A 274 1.62 -11.77 -11.14
C ARG A 274 0.25 -12.35 -10.81
N GLU A 275 0.19 -13.38 -9.96
CA GLU A 275 -1.09 -14.02 -9.56
C GLU A 275 -2.07 -13.03 -8.96
N LEU A 276 -1.60 -12.08 -8.14
CA LEU A 276 -2.50 -11.09 -7.54
C LEU A 276 -2.98 -10.06 -8.56
N LEU A 277 -2.10 -9.56 -9.43
CA LEU A 277 -2.44 -8.54 -10.44
C LEU A 277 -3.38 -9.08 -11.52
N THR A 278 -3.31 -10.38 -11.83
CA THR A 278 -4.19 -11.05 -12.79
C THR A 278 -5.37 -11.75 -12.14
N ALA A 279 -5.56 -11.61 -10.82
CA ALA A 279 -6.68 -12.23 -10.12
C ALA A 279 -8.02 -11.70 -10.68
N ALA A 280 -8.95 -12.62 -10.95
CA ALA A 280 -10.29 -12.26 -11.39
C ALA A 280 -11.03 -11.43 -10.32
N THR A 281 -11.96 -10.58 -10.74
CA THR A 281 -12.81 -9.81 -9.81
C THR A 281 -14.07 -10.59 -9.53
N PRO A 282 -14.33 -11.02 -8.28
CA PRO A 282 -15.54 -11.77 -7.95
C PRO A 282 -16.79 -10.91 -8.17
N GLY A 283 -17.83 -11.46 -8.81
CA GLY A 283 -19.08 -10.73 -9.09
C GLY A 283 -19.88 -10.27 -7.86
N THR A 284 -19.54 -10.78 -6.67
CA THR A 284 -20.12 -10.34 -5.39
C THR A 284 -19.40 -9.13 -4.77
N ALA A 285 -18.29 -8.70 -5.35
CA ALA A 285 -17.62 -7.47 -4.96
C ALA A 285 -18.28 -6.25 -5.62
N ALA A 286 -18.28 -5.10 -4.94
CA ALA A 286 -18.56 -3.81 -5.58
C ALA A 286 -17.36 -3.36 -6.41
N PHE A 287 -16.16 -3.56 -5.87
CA PHE A 287 -14.89 -3.41 -6.58
C PHE A 287 -13.78 -4.19 -5.87
N THR A 288 -12.71 -4.44 -6.60
CA THR A 288 -11.41 -4.88 -6.07
C THR A 288 -10.35 -3.83 -6.38
N THR A 289 -9.39 -3.64 -5.49
CA THR A 289 -8.20 -2.81 -5.71
C THR A 289 -6.96 -3.65 -5.43
N THR A 290 -6.13 -3.91 -6.43
CA THR A 290 -4.79 -4.46 -6.24
C THR A 290 -3.79 -3.33 -6.20
N SER A 291 -2.88 -3.37 -5.23
CA SER A 291 -1.84 -2.35 -5.06
C SER A 291 -0.49 -3.02 -4.92
N LEU A 292 0.44 -2.67 -5.81
CA LEU A 292 1.83 -3.05 -5.80
C LEU A 292 2.66 -1.81 -5.58
N THR A 293 3.38 -1.72 -4.45
CA THR A 293 4.24 -0.58 -4.13
C THR A 293 5.68 -1.05 -3.98
N LEU A 294 6.61 -0.38 -4.66
CA LEU A 294 8.05 -0.50 -4.46
C LEU A 294 8.52 0.74 -3.70
N THR A 295 9.03 0.56 -2.49
CA THR A 295 9.56 1.65 -1.65
C THR A 295 11.06 1.54 -1.51
N ARG A 296 11.75 2.67 -1.56
CA ARG A 296 13.18 2.78 -1.28
C ARG A 296 13.38 2.81 0.23
N PRO A 297 14.07 1.81 0.83
CA PRO A 297 14.37 1.84 2.25
C PRO A 297 15.57 2.75 2.52
N ASP A 298 15.60 3.35 3.71
CA ASP A 298 16.67 4.28 4.10
C ASP A 298 18.04 3.60 4.27
N THR A 299 18.05 2.31 4.66
CA THR A 299 19.26 1.59 5.09
C THR A 299 19.62 0.38 4.23
N SER A 300 18.87 0.11 3.15
CA SER A 300 19.08 -1.09 2.33
C SER A 300 19.11 -0.73 0.84
N THR A 301 19.84 -1.52 0.07
CA THR A 301 19.88 -1.41 -1.39
C THR A 301 18.73 -2.18 -2.07
N THR A 302 18.06 -3.08 -1.35
CA THR A 302 16.95 -3.87 -1.88
C THR A 302 15.61 -3.15 -1.72
N PRO A 303 14.76 -3.02 -2.76
CA PRO A 303 13.44 -2.41 -2.64
C PRO A 303 12.53 -3.17 -1.68
N ASP A 304 11.72 -2.46 -0.89
CA ASP A 304 10.61 -3.06 -0.13
C ASP A 304 9.40 -3.17 -1.04
N LEU A 305 8.97 -4.41 -1.34
CA LEU A 305 7.78 -4.70 -2.12
C LEU A 305 6.59 -4.96 -1.19
N ARG A 306 5.53 -4.18 -1.41
CA ARG A 306 4.24 -4.35 -0.76
C ARG A 306 3.16 -4.70 -1.77
N LEU A 307 2.45 -5.79 -1.49
CA LEU A 307 1.25 -6.19 -2.20
C LEU A 307 0.07 -6.12 -1.25
N LEU A 308 -1.01 -5.47 -1.68
CA LEU A 308 -2.29 -5.40 -0.97
C LEU A 308 -3.43 -5.61 -1.94
N LEU A 309 -4.50 -6.22 -1.43
CA LEU A 309 -5.77 -6.36 -2.12
C LEU A 309 -6.86 -5.75 -1.23
N ARG A 310 -7.60 -4.80 -1.74
CA ARG A 310 -8.78 -4.25 -1.08
C ARG A 310 -10.02 -4.69 -1.81
N ILE A 311 -11.04 -5.10 -1.07
CA ILE A 311 -12.30 -5.58 -1.63
C ILE A 311 -13.43 -4.84 -0.95
N ALA A 312 -14.33 -4.28 -1.75
CA ALA A 312 -15.56 -3.68 -1.27
C ALA A 312 -16.76 -4.57 -1.63
N THR A 313 -17.81 -4.48 -0.82
CA THR A 313 -19.10 -5.14 -1.08
C THR A 313 -20.18 -4.11 -1.37
N PRO A 314 -21.17 -4.42 -2.23
CA PRO A 314 -22.24 -3.50 -2.58
C PRO A 314 -23.03 -3.05 -1.33
N PRO A 315 -23.37 -1.76 -1.22
CA PRO A 315 -24.05 -1.22 -0.05
C PRO A 315 -25.44 -1.82 0.18
N ALA A 316 -26.15 -2.18 -0.89
CA ALA A 316 -27.47 -2.80 -0.84
C ALA A 316 -27.44 -4.20 -0.19
N GLN A 317 -26.29 -4.88 -0.15
CA GLN A 317 -26.17 -6.27 0.31
C GLN A 317 -25.52 -6.34 1.69
N THR A 318 -26.22 -5.84 2.71
CA THR A 318 -25.69 -5.66 4.08
C THR A 318 -25.23 -6.94 4.79
N ARG A 319 -25.70 -8.11 4.33
CA ARG A 319 -25.29 -9.45 4.80
C ARG A 319 -23.95 -9.90 4.21
N LEU A 320 -23.56 -9.38 3.05
CA LEU A 320 -22.25 -9.68 2.48
C LEU A 320 -21.16 -8.98 3.29
N THR A 321 -20.10 -9.73 3.51
CA THR A 321 -18.86 -9.21 4.08
C THR A 321 -17.78 -9.30 3.02
N PRO A 322 -16.78 -8.41 3.01
CA PRO A 322 -15.65 -8.51 2.08
C PRO A 322 -14.92 -9.86 2.07
N ASP A 323 -15.09 -10.68 3.13
CA ASP A 323 -14.52 -12.04 3.16
C ASP A 323 -15.17 -12.99 2.15
N THR A 324 -16.44 -12.78 1.79
CA THR A 324 -17.15 -13.64 0.83
C THR A 324 -16.49 -13.59 -0.56
N PRO A 325 -16.38 -12.41 -1.22
CA PRO A 325 -15.61 -12.32 -2.45
C PRO A 325 -14.13 -12.66 -2.25
N ALA A 326 -13.52 -12.34 -1.10
CA ALA A 326 -12.11 -12.71 -0.86
C ALA A 326 -11.86 -14.22 -0.93
N ARG A 327 -12.78 -15.05 -0.41
CA ARG A 327 -12.66 -16.52 -0.48
C ARG A 327 -12.85 -17.06 -1.88
N ALA A 328 -13.69 -16.43 -2.70
CA ALA A 328 -13.94 -16.81 -4.09
C ALA A 328 -12.69 -16.66 -4.99
N LEU A 329 -11.69 -15.88 -4.55
CA LEU A 329 -10.41 -15.76 -5.25
C LEU A 329 -9.52 -17.01 -5.09
N HIS A 330 -9.81 -17.87 -4.12
CA HIS A 330 -8.97 -19.04 -3.77
C HIS A 330 -7.49 -18.71 -3.51
N LEU A 331 -7.19 -17.45 -3.18
CA LEU A 331 -5.85 -17.01 -2.80
C LEU A 331 -5.68 -17.05 -1.26
N PRO A 332 -4.48 -17.43 -0.76
CA PRO A 332 -4.19 -17.35 0.67
C PRO A 332 -4.03 -15.89 1.11
N LEU A 333 -5.15 -15.27 1.50
CA LEU A 333 -5.27 -13.87 1.90
C LEU A 333 -5.44 -13.72 3.42
N TYR A 334 -4.77 -12.74 4.00
CA TYR A 334 -4.88 -12.37 5.42
C TYR A 334 -5.52 -10.99 5.56
N ARG A 335 -6.70 -10.91 6.17
CA ARG A 335 -7.37 -9.63 6.43
C ARG A 335 -6.60 -8.79 7.44
N LEU A 336 -6.50 -7.49 7.19
CA LEU A 336 -5.78 -6.53 8.02
C LEU A 336 -6.61 -5.97 9.17
N ASP A 337 -7.19 -6.85 9.99
CA ASP A 337 -8.05 -6.45 11.11
C ASP A 337 -7.35 -5.40 12.01
N GLY A 338 -8.10 -4.37 12.39
CA GLY A 338 -7.64 -3.24 13.21
C GLY A 338 -6.71 -2.26 12.50
N THR A 339 -6.41 -2.47 11.21
CA THR A 339 -5.51 -1.64 10.40
C THR A 339 -6.10 -1.31 9.03
N HIS A 340 -7.42 -1.20 8.92
CA HIS A 340 -8.09 -0.95 7.65
C HIS A 340 -7.89 0.48 7.16
N ALA A 341 -8.09 1.49 8.01
CA ALA A 341 -7.88 2.89 7.62
C ALA A 341 -6.47 3.16 7.08
N PRO A 342 -5.37 2.80 7.79
CA PRO A 342 -4.03 2.98 7.24
C PRO A 342 -3.73 2.05 6.06
N ALA A 343 -4.40 0.90 5.93
CA ALA A 343 -4.21 0.05 4.76
C ALA A 343 -4.90 0.64 3.52
N THR A 344 -6.09 1.21 3.67
CA THR A 344 -6.85 1.91 2.63
C THR A 344 -6.04 3.06 2.05
N THR A 345 -5.42 3.90 2.89
CA THR A 345 -4.56 5.01 2.42
C THR A 345 -3.39 4.49 1.58
N THR A 346 -2.76 3.38 1.98
CA THR A 346 -1.66 2.78 1.20
C THR A 346 -2.11 2.10 -0.09
N THR A 347 -3.41 1.87 -0.29
CA THR A 347 -3.96 1.33 -1.55
C THR A 347 -4.48 2.41 -2.50
N LEU A 348 -4.52 3.67 -2.07
CA LEU A 348 -4.74 4.81 -2.97
C LEU A 348 -3.49 5.07 -3.82
N PRO A 349 -3.64 5.56 -5.06
CA PRO A 349 -2.54 5.80 -5.99
C PRO A 349 -1.71 7.04 -5.57
N LEU A 350 -1.00 6.94 -4.45
CA LEU A 350 -0.12 8.00 -3.89
C LEU A 350 1.25 7.46 -3.45
N ALA A 351 1.47 6.16 -3.64
CA ALA A 351 2.65 5.41 -3.22
C ALA A 351 3.06 5.64 -1.75
N LEU A 352 2.07 5.77 -0.86
CA LEU A 352 2.27 6.03 0.56
C LEU A 352 2.94 4.85 1.30
N PRO A 353 3.78 5.14 2.32
CA PRO A 353 4.56 4.13 3.04
C PRO A 353 3.74 3.22 3.96
#